data_AF-A0A7X4LK26-F1
#
_entry.id   AF-A0A7X4LK26-F1
#
_cell.length_a   1.000
_cell.length_b   1.000
_cell.length_c   1.000
_cell.angle_alpha   90.00
_cell.angle_beta   90.00
_cell.angle_gamma   90.00
#
_symmetry.space_group_name_H-M   'P 1'
#
loop_
_entity.id
_entity.type
_entity.pdbx_description
1 polymer ?
#
loop_
_entity_poly.entity_id
_entity_poly.type
_entity_poly.pdbx_seq_one_letter_code
_entity_poly.pdbx_strand_id
1 'polypeptide(L)'
;MKSFILGILYAFIAVVLIGSLGRWLVPYLASITLIDYVAFCGVFAIGIAYLAYDGSSAGNQDVTLLITHRELVSSESDAKDRHNRISFAFSLGIAGIMLLLISALLAWLQ
;
A
#
# COMPACT_ATOMS: atom_id res chain seq x y z
N MET A 1 9.44 18.08 0.81
CA MET A 1 8.32 17.97 -0.16
C MET A 1 8.67 17.15 -1.41
N LYS A 2 9.75 17.46 -2.15
CA LYS A 2 10.15 16.68 -3.36
C LYS A 2 10.29 15.17 -3.12
N SER A 3 10.94 14.76 -2.03
CA SER A 3 11.12 13.35 -1.67
C SER A 3 9.80 12.62 -1.33
N PHE A 4 8.83 13.33 -0.75
CA PHE A 4 7.52 12.77 -0.43
C PHE A 4 6.67 12.53 -1.70
N ILE A 5 6.66 13.49 -2.62
CA ILE A 5 5.96 13.37 -3.91
C ILE A 5 6.56 12.24 -4.75
N LEU A 6 7.89 12.10 -4.76
CA LEU A 6 8.57 10.97 -5.40
C LEU A 6 8.14 9.63 -4.77
N GLY A 7 7.99 9.57 -3.45
CA GLY A 7 7.47 8.39 -2.76
C GLY A 7 6.07 7.98 -3.24
N ILE A 8 5.16 8.94 -3.42
CA ILE A 8 3.81 8.69 -3.97
C ILE A 8 3.89 8.20 -5.40
N LEU A 9 4.74 8.83 -6.22
CA LEU A 9 4.94 8.41 -7.61
C LEU A 9 5.46 6.98 -7.71
N TYR A 10 6.46 6.60 -6.88
CA TYR A 10 6.98 5.23 -6.86
C TYR A 10 5.95 4.22 -6.38
N ALA A 11 5.17 4.56 -5.34
CA ALA A 11 4.09 3.69 -4.87
C ALA A 11 3.02 3.48 -5.97
N PHE A 12 2.65 4.54 -6.67
CA PHE A 12 1.71 4.47 -7.79
C PHE A 12 2.23 3.58 -8.92
N ILE A 13 3.48 3.80 -9.36
CA ILE A 13 4.11 2.99 -10.42
C ILE A 13 4.19 1.52 -9.99
N ALA A 14 4.56 1.24 -8.75
CA ALA A 14 4.66 -0.12 -8.24
C ALA A 14 3.30 -0.83 -8.24
N VAL A 15 2.24 -0.18 -7.76
CA VAL A 15 0.88 -0.75 -7.76
C VAL A 15 0.39 -1.01 -9.19
N VAL A 16 0.65 -0.10 -10.13
CA VAL A 16 0.29 -0.28 -11.54
C VAL A 16 1.06 -1.44 -12.18
N LEU A 17 2.37 -1.57 -11.91
CA LEU A 17 3.19 -2.67 -12.42
C LEU A 17 2.76 -4.03 -11.87
N ILE A 18 2.53 -4.11 -10.55
CA ILE A 18 2.08 -5.36 -9.92
C ILE A 18 0.68 -5.73 -10.43
N GLY A 19 -0.20 -4.73 -10.59
CA GLY A 19 -1.51 -4.93 -11.20
C GLY A 19 -1.41 -5.45 -12.65
N SER A 20 -0.64 -4.78 -13.50
CA SER A 20 -0.52 -5.21 -14.90
C SER A 20 0.07 -6.62 -15.04
N LEU A 21 1.07 -6.96 -14.23
CA LEU A 21 1.60 -8.32 -14.11
C LEU A 21 0.54 -9.31 -13.62
N GLY A 22 -0.21 -8.97 -12.56
CA GLY A 22 -1.27 -9.82 -12.03
C GLY A 22 -2.36 -10.11 -13.06
N ARG A 23 -2.74 -9.13 -13.88
CA ARG A 23 -3.70 -9.30 -14.97
C ARG A 23 -3.16 -10.22 -16.08
N TRP A 24 -1.85 -10.24 -16.30
CA TRP A 24 -1.21 -11.06 -17.33
C TRP A 24 -0.97 -12.51 -16.88
N LEU A 25 -0.61 -12.71 -15.60
CA LEU A 25 -0.34 -14.03 -15.04
C LEU A 25 -1.62 -14.80 -14.65
N VAL A 26 -2.71 -14.10 -14.33
CA VAL A 26 -3.95 -14.75 -13.86
C VAL A 26 -5.07 -14.56 -14.89
N PRO A 27 -5.43 -15.63 -15.64
CA PRO A 27 -6.42 -15.55 -16.72
C PRO A 27 -7.79 -15.02 -16.27
N TYR A 28 -8.18 -15.31 -15.03
CA TYR A 28 -9.42 -14.84 -14.43
C TYR A 28 -9.46 -13.31 -14.26
N LEU A 29 -8.32 -12.65 -14.02
CA LEU A 29 -8.28 -11.20 -13.90
C LEU A 29 -8.24 -10.50 -15.27
N ALA A 30 -7.89 -11.21 -16.33
CA ALA A 30 -7.94 -10.70 -17.70
C ALA A 30 -9.37 -10.51 -18.22
N SER A 31 -10.33 -11.34 -17.76
CA SER A 31 -11.74 -11.26 -18.16
C SER A 31 -12.53 -10.13 -17.49
N ILE A 32 -11.99 -9.51 -16.43
CA ILE A 32 -12.64 -8.41 -15.71
C ILE A 32 -12.50 -7.11 -16.52
N THR A 33 -13.54 -6.28 -16.53
CA THR A 33 -13.48 -4.96 -17.19
C THR A 33 -12.33 -4.13 -16.61
N LEU A 34 -11.69 -3.31 -17.43
CA LEU A 34 -10.52 -2.54 -16.99
C LEU A 34 -10.86 -1.61 -15.82
N ILE A 35 -12.09 -1.07 -15.79
CA ILE A 35 -12.58 -0.18 -14.75
C ILE A 35 -12.67 -0.92 -13.41
N ASP A 36 -13.39 -2.04 -13.37
CA ASP A 36 -13.55 -2.82 -12.14
C ASP A 36 -12.20 -3.31 -11.60
N TYR A 37 -11.28 -3.64 -12.50
CA TYR A 37 -9.93 -4.03 -12.15
C TYR A 37 -9.13 -2.91 -11.48
N VAL A 38 -9.18 -1.69 -12.03
CA VAL A 38 -8.50 -0.51 -11.46
C VAL A 38 -9.12 -0.13 -10.12
N ALA A 39 -10.44 -0.19 -9.98
CA ALA A 39 -11.12 0.02 -8.71
C ALA A 39 -10.66 -0.98 -7.64
N PHE A 40 -10.58 -2.26 -8.00
CA PHE A 40 -10.14 -3.31 -7.07
C PHE A 40 -8.69 -3.10 -6.60
N CYS A 41 -7.78 -2.75 -7.51
CA CYS A 41 -6.40 -2.38 -7.16
C CYS A 41 -6.33 -1.17 -6.22
N GLY A 42 -7.19 -0.17 -6.43
CA GLY A 42 -7.31 0.99 -5.55
C GLY A 42 -7.75 0.61 -4.13
N VAL A 43 -8.83 -0.18 -3.99
CA VAL A 43 -9.31 -0.67 -2.69
C VAL A 43 -8.25 -1.52 -1.98
N PHE A 44 -7.59 -2.42 -2.73
CA PHE A 44 -6.56 -3.29 -2.16
C PHE A 44 -5.35 -2.50 -1.66
N ALA A 45 -4.90 -1.48 -2.40
CA ALA A 45 -3.82 -0.60 -1.97
C ALA A 45 -4.17 0.16 -0.68
N ILE A 46 -5.42 0.65 -0.56
CA ILE A 46 -5.91 1.28 0.68
C ILE A 46 -5.94 0.28 1.84
N GLY A 47 -6.34 -0.97 1.59
CA GLY A 47 -6.32 -2.04 2.58
C GLY A 47 -4.91 -2.36 3.09
N ILE A 48 -3.93 -2.46 2.19
CA ILE A 48 -2.52 -2.67 2.58
C ILE A 48 -1.99 -1.44 3.33
N ALA A 49 -2.33 -0.23 2.89
CA ALA A 49 -1.96 1.00 3.58
C ALA A 49 -2.49 1.01 5.01
N TYR A 50 -3.75 0.61 5.21
CA TYR A 50 -4.36 0.50 6.53
C TYR A 50 -3.65 -0.55 7.41
N LEU A 51 -3.36 -1.74 6.87
CA LEU A 51 -2.62 -2.79 7.58
C LEU A 51 -1.19 -2.34 7.94
N ALA A 52 -0.52 -1.64 7.03
CA ALA A 52 0.82 -1.10 7.26
C ALA A 52 0.81 0.00 8.34
N TYR A 53 -0.28 0.79 8.40
CA TYR A 53 -0.50 1.80 9.43
C TYR A 53 -0.81 1.16 10.79
N ASP A 54 -1.71 0.19 10.86
CA ASP A 54 -2.08 -0.50 12.10
C ASP A 54 -0.89 -1.29 12.69
N GLY A 55 -0.11 -1.95 11.83
CA GLY A 55 1.17 -2.57 12.22
C GLY A 55 2.27 -1.60 12.68
N SER A 56 2.05 -0.28 12.60
CA SER A 56 2.95 0.76 13.13
C SER A 56 2.53 1.29 14.52
N SER A 57 1.41 0.77 15.06
CA SER A 57 0.98 0.98 16.44
C SER A 57 1.99 0.39 17.42
N ALA A 58 2.43 1.19 18.40
CA ALA A 58 3.38 0.77 19.42
C ALA A 58 2.87 -0.47 20.21
N GLY A 59 1.56 -0.58 20.43
CA GLY A 59 0.95 -1.70 21.14
C GLY A 59 1.04 -3.05 20.41
N ASN A 60 1.06 -3.07 19.06
CA ASN A 60 1.24 -4.31 18.30
C ASN A 60 2.71 -4.75 18.22
N GLN A 61 3.63 -3.79 18.29
CA GLN A 61 5.06 -4.06 18.36
C GLN A 61 5.43 -4.70 19.70
N ASP A 62 4.81 -4.25 20.81
CA ASP A 62 4.99 -4.84 22.14
C ASP A 62 4.53 -6.31 22.20
N VAL A 63 3.38 -6.65 21.61
CA VAL A 63 2.87 -8.03 21.57
C VAL A 63 3.79 -8.93 20.72
N THR A 64 4.29 -8.41 19.59
CA THR A 64 5.21 -9.17 18.73
C THR A 64 6.58 -9.35 19.40
N LEU A 65 7.10 -8.32 20.06
CA LEU A 65 8.33 -8.36 20.85
C LEU A 65 8.22 -9.34 22.03
N LEU A 66 7.06 -9.39 22.71
CA LEU A 66 6.78 -10.35 23.78
C LEU A 66 6.78 -11.81 23.29
N ILE A 67 6.38 -12.05 22.03
CA ILE A 67 6.33 -13.40 21.44
C ILE A 67 7.69 -13.80 20.82
N THR A 68 8.51 -12.86 20.36
CA THR A 68 9.73 -13.16 19.57
C THR A 68 11.08 -12.77 20.18
N HIS A 69 11.16 -11.89 21.19
CA HIS A 69 12.46 -11.35 21.63
C HIS A 69 12.60 -11.11 23.15
N ARG A 70 12.61 -12.19 23.94
CA ARG A 70 13.35 -12.20 25.22
C ARG A 70 14.86 -12.36 25.02
N GLU A 71 15.37 -12.68 23.81
CA GLU A 71 16.76 -13.17 23.72
C GLU A 71 17.72 -12.50 22.71
N LEU A 72 17.33 -11.74 21.67
CA LEU A 72 18.30 -11.50 20.57
C LEU A 72 18.36 -10.16 19.84
N VAL A 73 17.55 -9.14 20.13
CA VAL A 73 17.69 -7.85 19.40
C VAL A 73 17.58 -6.67 20.35
N SER A 74 18.63 -5.84 20.35
CA SER A 74 18.65 -4.55 21.02
C SER A 74 17.49 -3.70 20.53
N SER A 75 16.70 -3.22 21.47
CA SER A 75 15.57 -2.29 21.28
C SER A 75 16.06 -0.93 20.76
N GLU A 76 16.47 -0.86 19.50
CA GLU A 76 16.47 0.37 18.72
C GLU A 76 15.40 0.23 17.63
N SER A 77 14.12 0.26 18.04
CA SER A 77 13.06 0.67 17.11
C SER A 77 13.27 2.15 16.83
N ASP A 78 14.16 2.44 15.90
CA ASP A 78 14.59 3.78 15.54
C ASP A 78 13.36 4.61 15.16
N ALA A 79 13.16 5.78 15.76
CA ALA A 79 11.98 6.64 15.49
C ALA A 79 11.84 6.95 13.98
N LYS A 80 12.96 6.84 13.25
CA LYS A 80 13.10 6.94 11.80
C LYS A 80 12.39 5.82 11.04
N ASP A 81 12.43 4.58 11.53
CA ASP A 81 11.73 3.44 10.91
C ASP A 81 10.23 3.53 11.09
N ARG A 82 9.77 3.99 12.26
CA ARG A 82 8.34 4.25 12.50
C ARG A 82 7.83 5.37 11.60
N HIS A 83 8.58 6.46 11.47
CA HIS A 83 8.25 7.55 10.55
C HIS A 83 8.21 7.08 9.09
N ASN A 84 9.15 6.22 8.68
CA ASN A 84 9.21 5.70 7.32
C ASN A 84 8.02 4.77 7.01
N ARG A 85 7.60 3.91 7.95
CA ARG A 85 6.41 3.05 7.82
C ARG A 85 5.12 3.85 7.70
N ILE A 86 4.96 4.90 8.51
CA ILE A 86 3.80 5.80 8.44
C ILE A 86 3.79 6.54 7.10
N SER A 87 4.95 7.05 6.66
CA SER A 87 5.10 7.74 5.37
C SER A 87 4.77 6.80 4.19
N PHE A 88 5.21 5.54 4.27
CA PHE A 88 4.88 4.50 3.29
C PHE A 88 3.38 4.21 3.24
N ALA A 89 2.76 3.97 4.40
CA ALA A 89 1.32 3.73 4.49
C ALA A 89 0.51 4.90 3.91
N PHE A 90 0.89 6.14 4.24
CA PHE A 90 0.23 7.33 3.71
C PHE A 90 0.39 7.48 2.20
N SER A 91 1.61 7.24 1.70
CA SER A 91 1.92 7.25 0.25
C SER A 91 1.09 6.21 -0.51
N LEU A 92 1.02 4.98 0.02
CA LEU A 92 0.26 3.88 -0.58
C LEU A 92 -1.25 4.15 -0.54
N GLY A 93 -1.76 4.74 0.55
CA GLY A 93 -3.15 5.14 0.68
C GLY A 93 -3.54 6.21 -0.35
N ILE A 94 -2.71 7.25 -0.53
CA ILE A 94 -2.93 8.28 -1.55
C ILE A 94 -2.92 7.67 -2.96
N ALA A 95 -1.97 6.78 -3.25
CA ALA A 95 -1.91 6.09 -4.54
C ALA A 95 -3.18 5.26 -4.80
N GLY A 96 -3.71 4.56 -3.78
CA GLY A 96 -4.97 3.84 -3.87
C GLY A 96 -6.18 4.74 -4.15
N ILE A 97 -6.27 5.90 -3.48
CA ILE A 97 -7.32 6.90 -3.74
C ILE A 97 -7.23 7.44 -5.18
N MET A 98 -6.02 7.71 -5.68
CA MET A 98 -5.85 8.14 -7.08
C MET A 98 -6.34 7.09 -8.08
N LEU A 99 -6.11 5.80 -7.83
CA LEU A 99 -6.63 4.73 -8.69
C LEU A 99 -8.16 4.68 -8.69
N LEU A 100 -8.81 4.89 -7.54
CA LEU A 100 -10.26 4.99 -7.47
C LEU A 100 -10.80 6.18 -8.27
N LEU A 101 -10.13 7.34 -8.18
CA LEU A 101 -10.48 8.52 -8.97
C LEU A 101 -10.33 8.27 -10.48
N ILE A 102 -9.24 7.62 -10.90
CA ILE A 102 -9.02 7.23 -12.30
C ILE A 102 -10.12 6.28 -12.76
N SER A 103 -10.48 5.29 -11.94
CA SER A 103 -11.58 4.36 -12.24
C SER A 103 -12.92 5.08 -12.40
N ALA A 104 -13.25 6.00 -11.50
CA ALA A 104 -14.48 6.78 -11.58
C ALA A 104 -14.50 7.68 -12.83
N LEU A 105 -13.35 8.24 -13.20
CA LEU A 105 -13.21 9.07 -14.39
C LEU A 105 -13.36 8.25 -15.68
N LEU A 106 -12.81 7.03 -15.71
CA LEU A 106 -13.01 6.08 -16.81
C LEU A 106 -14.47 5.65 -16.95
N ALA A 107 -15.16 5.41 -15.83
CA ALA A 107 -16.59 5.07 -15.83
C ALA A 107 -17.47 6.24 -16.30
N TRP A 108 -17.08 7.47 -16.01
CA TRP A 108 -17.79 8.67 -16.48
C TRP A 108 -17.61 8.92 -17.98
N LEU A 109 -16.46 8.52 -18.53
CA LEU A 109 -16.14 8.73 -19.95
C LEU A 109 -16.78 7.69 -20.89
N GLN A 110 -17.38 6.64 -20.32
CA GLN A 110 -17.93 5.49 -21.04
C GLN A 110 -19.44 5.60 -21.23
#